data_AF-X1H973-F1
#
_entry.id   AF-X1H973-F1
#
_cell.length_a   1.000
_cell.length_b   1.000
_cell.length_c   1.000
_cell.angle_alpha   90.00
_cell.angle_beta   90.00
_cell.angle_gamma   90.00
#
_symmetry.space_group_name_H-M   'P 1'
#
loop_
_entity.id
_entity.type
_entity.pdbx_description
1 polymer ?
#
loop_
_entity_poly.entity_id
_entity_poly.type
_entity_poly.pdbx_seq_one_letter_code
_entity_poly.pdbx_strand_id
1 'polypeptide(L)'
;MNFFKLLEVLKTPDAALILYALLDRVPIIVYGNEAAKVDDFIIDLSNLIHFRKEFIFYTDFISMDEYSNLIMNENIDYNSQRIHIRCHSSVALKALNQFEQFNSWIIGIEI
;
A
#
# COMPACT_ATOMS: atom_id res chain seq x y z
N MET A 1 -4.25 -10.17 -11.52
CA MET A 1 -3.39 -10.92 -12.49
C MET A 1 -2.43 -11.78 -11.66
N ASN A 2 -1.84 -12.90 -12.12
CA ASN A 2 -0.89 -13.59 -11.22
C ASN A 2 0.37 -12.72 -11.10
N PHE A 3 0.58 -12.04 -9.96
CA PHE A 3 1.70 -11.13 -9.74
C PHE A 3 3.06 -11.78 -10.03
N PHE A 4 3.22 -13.09 -9.77
CA PHE A 4 4.45 -13.80 -10.13
C PHE A 4 4.72 -13.77 -11.64
N LYS A 5 3.68 -13.83 -12.48
CA LYS A 5 3.84 -13.63 -13.92
C LYS A 5 4.24 -12.20 -14.28
N LEU A 6 3.82 -11.22 -13.49
CA LEU A 6 4.26 -9.83 -13.68
C LEU A 6 5.71 -9.64 -13.23
N LEU A 7 6.15 -10.27 -12.14
CA LEU A 7 7.56 -10.33 -11.76
C LEU A 7 8.42 -11.01 -12.83
N GLU A 8 7.90 -12.03 -13.53
CA GLU A 8 8.59 -12.68 -14.66
C GLU A 8 8.73 -11.76 -15.87
N VAL A 9 7.80 -10.80 -16.05
CA VAL A 9 7.86 -9.80 -17.12
C VAL A 9 8.77 -8.62 -16.75
N LEU A 10 8.84 -8.27 -15.45
CA LEU A 10 9.76 -7.25 -14.95
C LEU A 10 11.20 -7.75 -15.00
N LYS A 11 12.15 -6.87 -15.29
CA LYS A 11 13.57 -7.24 -15.18
C LYS A 11 13.88 -7.53 -13.71
N THR A 12 14.78 -8.48 -13.46
CA THR A 12 15.17 -8.92 -12.11
C THR A 12 15.47 -7.76 -11.13
N PRO A 13 16.15 -6.66 -11.54
CA PRO A 13 16.38 -5.52 -10.64
C PRO A 13 15.10 -4.80 -10.21
N ASP A 14 14.12 -4.64 -11.10
CA ASP A 14 12.88 -3.91 -10.83
C ASP A 14 11.99 -4.71 -9.87
N ALA A 15 11.90 -6.03 -10.09
CA ALA A 15 11.23 -6.96 -9.19
C ALA A 15 11.84 -6.91 -7.78
N ALA A 16 13.17 -6.93 -7.68
CA ALA A 16 13.88 -6.85 -6.40
C ALA A 16 13.63 -5.52 -5.69
N LEU A 17 13.59 -4.40 -6.43
CA LEU A 17 13.31 -3.09 -5.86
C LEU A 17 11.88 -2.98 -5.31
N ILE A 18 10.88 -3.54 -6.01
CA ILE A 18 9.49 -3.58 -5.53
C ILE A 18 9.41 -4.38 -4.24
N LEU A 19 10.03 -5.57 -4.20
CA LEU A 19 10.07 -6.40 -2.99
C LEU A 19 10.79 -5.67 -1.84
N TYR A 20 11.91 -5.01 -2.12
CA TYR A 20 12.61 -4.18 -1.14
C TYR A 20 11.70 -3.08 -0.60
N ALA A 21 11.03 -2.32 -1.47
CA ALA A 21 10.15 -1.23 -1.07
C ALA A 21 8.99 -1.72 -0.18
N LEU A 22 8.37 -2.84 -0.55
CA LEU A 22 7.34 -3.49 0.27
C LEU A 22 7.89 -3.88 1.65
N LEU A 23 9.05 -4.54 1.70
CA LEU A 23 9.64 -5.02 2.96
C LEU A 23 10.16 -3.89 3.85
N ASP A 24 10.73 -2.84 3.28
CA ASP A 24 11.30 -1.71 4.01
C ASP A 24 10.29 -0.58 4.29
N ARG A 25 9.01 -0.81 3.97
CA ARG A 25 7.89 0.15 4.19
C ARG A 25 8.10 1.47 3.45
N VAL A 26 8.76 1.42 2.31
CA VAL A 26 8.85 2.56 1.38
C VAL A 26 7.48 2.72 0.71
N PRO A 27 6.90 3.94 0.64
CA PRO A 27 5.66 4.16 -0.07
C PRO A 27 5.76 3.74 -1.53
N ILE A 28 4.76 3.03 -2.03
CA ILE A 28 4.66 2.64 -3.44
C ILE A 28 3.47 3.36 -4.04
N ILE A 29 3.73 4.08 -5.13
CA ILE A 29 2.70 4.73 -5.95
C ILE A 29 2.60 3.98 -7.26
N VAL A 30 1.39 3.51 -7.57
CA VAL A 30 1.05 2.85 -8.84
C VAL A 30 0.14 3.80 -9.60
N TYR A 31 0.51 4.17 -10.83
CA TYR A 31 -0.31 5.04 -11.66
C TYR A 31 -0.64 4.40 -13.01
N GLY A 32 -1.80 4.76 -13.58
CA GLY A 32 -2.21 4.29 -14.90
C GLY A 32 -3.55 4.88 -15.35
N ASN A 33 -3.92 4.65 -16.61
CA ASN A 33 -5.08 5.29 -17.24
C ASN A 33 -6.41 4.54 -17.01
N GLU A 34 -6.39 3.45 -16.24
CA GLU A 34 -7.56 2.61 -15.99
C GLU A 34 -7.59 2.23 -14.52
N ALA A 35 -8.43 2.93 -13.75
CA ALA A 35 -8.55 2.76 -12.30
C ALA A 35 -8.68 1.29 -11.87
N ALA A 36 -9.49 0.50 -12.57
CA ALA A 36 -9.72 -0.90 -12.25
C ALA A 36 -8.41 -1.72 -12.29
N LYS A 37 -7.55 -1.51 -13.30
CA LYS A 37 -6.27 -2.22 -13.41
C LYS A 37 -5.27 -1.75 -12.36
N VAL A 38 -5.27 -0.46 -12.06
CA VAL A 38 -4.42 0.12 -10.99
C VAL A 38 -4.82 -0.49 -9.65
N ASP A 39 -6.12 -0.54 -9.35
CA ASP A 39 -6.66 -1.08 -8.11
C ASP A 39 -6.41 -2.59 -7.98
N ASP A 40 -6.61 -3.36 -9.06
CA ASP A 40 -6.24 -4.79 -9.10
C ASP A 40 -4.75 -5.00 -8.81
N PHE A 41 -3.90 -4.12 -9.34
CA PHE A 41 -2.45 -4.23 -9.17
C PHE A 41 -1.99 -3.90 -7.75
N ILE A 42 -2.55 -2.87 -7.09
CA ILE A 42 -2.22 -2.57 -5.69
C ILE A 42 -2.74 -3.67 -4.75
N ILE A 43 -3.83 -4.36 -5.10
CA ILE A 43 -4.30 -5.56 -4.38
C ILE A 43 -3.28 -6.69 -4.54
N ASP A 44 -2.83 -6.94 -5.77
CA ASP A 44 -1.81 -7.94 -6.08
C ASP A 44 -0.50 -7.67 -5.30
N LEU A 45 -0.06 -6.40 -5.19
CA LEU A 45 1.10 -6.00 -4.38
C LEU A 45 0.89 -6.23 -2.89
N SER A 46 -0.28 -5.87 -2.36
CA SER A 46 -0.63 -6.05 -0.96
C SER A 46 -0.59 -7.53 -0.53
N ASN A 47 -1.04 -8.43 -1.41
CA ASN A 47 -1.04 -9.88 -1.15
C ASN A 47 0.37 -10.46 -0.91
N LEU A 48 1.44 -9.80 -1.38
CA LEU A 48 2.82 -10.23 -1.15
C LEU A 48 3.28 -10.01 0.28
N ILE A 49 2.66 -9.06 0.97
CA ILE A 49 2.93 -8.73 2.36
C ILE A 49 1.75 -9.12 3.27
N HIS A 50 1.02 -10.20 2.94
CA HIS A 50 -0.12 -10.71 3.73
C HIS A 50 0.21 -11.08 5.19
N PHE A 51 1.50 -11.21 5.53
CA PHE A 51 1.96 -11.39 6.91
C PHE A 51 1.92 -10.08 7.73
N ARG A 52 1.56 -8.96 7.11
CA ARG A 52 1.28 -7.66 7.73
C ARG A 52 -0.22 -7.44 7.85
N LYS A 53 -0.59 -6.59 8.80
CA LYS A 53 -1.98 -6.18 8.98
C LYS A 53 -2.33 -5.10 7.96
N GLU A 54 -3.26 -5.41 7.07
CA GLU A 54 -3.79 -4.47 6.09
C GLU A 54 -4.82 -3.53 6.73
N PHE A 55 -4.73 -2.24 6.38
CA PHE A 55 -5.84 -1.30 6.48
C PHE A 55 -6.10 -0.61 5.13
N ILE A 56 -7.36 -0.32 4.85
CA ILE A 56 -7.82 0.31 3.62
C ILE A 56 -8.27 1.72 3.94
N PHE A 57 -7.59 2.71 3.36
CA PHE A 57 -8.01 4.10 3.48
C PHE A 57 -9.41 4.29 2.87
N TYR A 58 -10.26 5.04 3.57
CA TYR A 58 -11.66 5.29 3.25
C TYR A 58 -12.63 4.12 3.51
N THR A 59 -12.14 3.00 4.05
CA THR A 59 -12.96 1.88 4.53
C THR A 59 -12.74 1.64 6.03
N ASP A 60 -11.48 1.49 6.44
CA ASP A 60 -11.13 1.21 7.84
C ASP A 60 -10.85 2.48 8.65
N PHE A 61 -10.42 3.54 7.98
CA PHE A 61 -10.16 4.86 8.57
C PHE A 61 -10.28 5.96 7.51
N ILE A 62 -10.63 7.17 7.94
CA ILE A 62 -10.78 8.34 7.07
C ILE A 62 -9.95 9.52 7.59
N SER A 63 -9.70 9.61 8.90
CA SER A 63 -9.04 10.75 9.53
C SER A 63 -7.57 10.49 9.93
N MET A 64 -6.80 11.57 10.11
CA MET A 64 -5.45 11.53 10.67
C MET A 64 -5.43 10.96 12.10
N ASP A 65 -6.45 11.25 12.90
CA ASP A 65 -6.52 10.79 14.30
C ASP A 65 -6.75 9.27 14.35
N GLU A 66 -7.64 8.75 13.51
CA GLU A 66 -7.84 7.31 13.36
C GLU A 66 -6.55 6.62 12.90
N TYR A 67 -5.89 7.17 11.87
CA TYR A 67 -4.60 6.63 11.40
C TYR A 67 -3.53 6.61 12.49
N SER A 68 -3.42 7.71 13.26
CA SER A 68 -2.45 7.82 14.35
C SER A 68 -2.71 6.78 15.45
N ASN A 69 -3.98 6.54 15.78
CA ASN A 69 -4.38 5.50 16.72
C ASN A 69 -4.04 4.09 16.21
N LEU A 70 -4.20 3.83 14.92
CA LEU A 70 -3.83 2.55 14.30
C LEU A 70 -2.32 2.29 14.41
N ILE A 71 -1.48 3.29 14.08
CA ILE A 71 -0.03 3.17 14.18
C ILE A 71 0.42 3.04 15.64
N MET A 72 -0.23 3.76 16.56
CA MET A 72 0.13 3.72 17.98
C MET A 72 0.00 2.31 18.56
N ASN A 73 -0.98 1.52 18.08
CA ASN A 73 -1.11 0.11 18.47
C ASN A 73 0.11 -0.73 18.05
N GLU A 74 0.72 -0.45 16.88
CA GLU A 74 1.96 -1.11 16.44
C GLU A 74 3.14 -0.80 17.37
N ASN A 75 3.18 0.41 17.93
CA ASN A 75 4.30 0.87 18.77
C ASN A 75 4.25 0.36 20.21
N ILE A 76 3.07 -0.01 20.71
CA ILE A 76 2.86 -0.40 22.12
C ILE A 76 2.90 -1.92 22.29
N ASP A 77 2.41 -2.68 21.31
CA ASP A 77 2.37 -4.14 21.37
C ASP A 77 3.44 -4.78 20.47
N TYR A 78 4.47 -5.34 21.10
CA TYR A 78 5.55 -6.06 20.40
C TYR A 78 5.10 -7.34 19.68
N ASN A 79 3.91 -7.86 19.99
CA ASN A 79 3.33 -9.01 19.30
C ASN A 79 2.41 -8.61 18.14
N SER A 80 2.18 -7.31 17.94
CA SER A 80 1.34 -6.83 16.86
C SER A 80 2.03 -7.00 15.50
N GLN A 81 1.25 -7.36 14.48
CA GLN A 81 1.74 -7.38 13.11
C GLN A 81 1.98 -5.94 12.64
N ARG A 82 3.10 -5.73 11.94
CA ARG A 82 3.39 -4.47 11.24
C ARG A 82 2.24 -4.13 10.31
N ILE A 83 1.94 -2.84 10.17
CA ILE A 83 0.83 -2.36 9.35
C ILE A 83 1.29 -2.02 7.93
N HIS A 84 0.42 -2.24 6.95
CA HIS A 84 0.49 -1.56 5.65
C HIS A 84 -0.88 -1.02 5.27
N ILE A 85 -0.87 0.02 4.44
CA ILE A 85 -2.09 0.70 4.03
C ILE A 85 -2.27 0.56 2.54
N ARG A 86 -3.46 0.12 2.12
CA ARG A 86 -3.88 0.17 0.73
C ARG A 86 -4.78 1.39 0.52
N CYS A 87 -4.49 2.16 -0.52
CA CYS A 87 -5.28 3.31 -0.93
C CYS A 87 -5.69 3.15 -2.39
N HIS A 88 -6.99 3.01 -2.62
CA HIS A 88 -7.58 2.91 -3.96
C HIS A 88 -7.40 4.20 -4.76
N SER A 89 -7.32 4.06 -6.08
CA SER A 89 -7.21 5.19 -7.03
C SER A 89 -8.31 6.24 -6.85
N SER A 90 -9.53 5.81 -6.55
CA SER A 90 -10.69 6.68 -6.33
C SER A 90 -10.57 7.67 -5.16
N VAL A 91 -9.69 7.40 -4.19
CA VAL A 91 -9.53 8.20 -2.96
C VAL A 91 -8.10 8.70 -2.75
N ALA A 92 -7.19 8.39 -3.66
CA ALA A 92 -5.76 8.72 -3.53
C ALA A 92 -5.48 10.22 -3.40
N LEU A 93 -6.17 11.06 -4.16
CA LEU A 93 -5.99 12.51 -4.05
C LEU A 93 -6.38 13.03 -2.66
N LYS A 94 -7.39 12.42 -2.02
CA LYS A 94 -7.77 12.78 -0.64
C LYS A 94 -6.67 12.38 0.34
N ALA A 95 -6.09 11.19 0.18
CA ALA A 95 -4.96 10.75 1.00
C ALA A 95 -3.77 11.69 0.85
N LEU A 96 -3.37 12.02 -0.39
CA LEU A 96 -2.24 12.90 -0.68
C LEU A 96 -2.41 14.33 -0.13
N ASN A 97 -3.66 14.81 -0.01
CA ASN A 97 -3.95 16.14 0.54
C ASN A 97 -4.08 16.16 2.07
N GLN A 98 -4.26 15.00 2.71
CA GLN A 98 -4.58 14.91 4.14
C GLN A 98 -3.41 14.39 4.98
N PHE A 99 -2.57 13.53 4.42
CA PHE A 99 -1.49 12.87 5.13
C PHE A 99 -0.13 13.41 4.66
N GLU A 100 0.81 13.58 5.58
CA GLU A 100 2.19 14.01 5.25
C GLU A 100 3.18 12.83 5.20
N GLN A 101 2.81 11.69 5.80
CA GLN A 101 3.65 10.50 5.90
C GLN A 101 2.92 9.29 5.33
N PHE A 102 3.62 8.57 4.45
CA PHE A 102 3.06 7.44 3.69
C PHE A 102 3.84 6.14 3.91
N ASN A 103 4.49 5.98 5.07
CA ASN A 103 5.25 4.76 5.37
C ASN A 103 4.35 3.52 5.28
N SER A 104 4.77 2.52 4.49
CA SER A 104 4.01 1.29 4.24
C SER A 104 2.69 1.51 3.47
N TRP A 105 2.51 2.63 2.76
CA TRP A 105 1.36 2.85 1.90
C TRP A 105 1.59 2.31 0.49
N ILE A 106 0.56 1.70 -0.07
CA ILE A 106 0.44 1.32 -1.48
C ILE A 106 -0.73 2.11 -2.05
N ILE A 107 -0.43 3.09 -2.91
CA ILE A 107 -1.39 4.09 -3.40
C ILE A 107 -1.59 3.90 -4.89
N GLY A 108 -2.81 3.63 -5.32
CA GLY A 108 -3.21 3.69 -6.72
C GLY A 108 -3.52 5.12 -7.14
N ILE A 109 -3.18 5.53 -8.36
CA ILE A 109 -3.54 6.84 -8.93
C ILE A 109 -4.02 6.61 -10.37
N GLU A 110 -5.21 7.12 -10.70
CA GLU A 110 -5.65 7.20 -12.10
C GLU A 110 -5.16 8.52 -12.71
N ILE A 111 -4.62 8.47 -13.93
CA ILE A 111 -4.11 9.63 -14.68
C ILE A 111 -4.80 9.81 -16.03
#